data_AF-A0A924N8W8-F1
#
_entry.id   AF-A0A924N8W8-F1
#
_cell.length_a   1.000
_cell.length_b   1.000
_cell.length_c   1.000
_cell.angle_alpha   90.00
_cell.angle_beta   90.00
_cell.angle_gamma   90.00
#
_symmetry.space_group_name_H-M   'P 1'
#
loop_
_entity.id
_entity.type
_entity.pdbx_description
1 polymer ?
#
loop_
_entity_poly.entity_id
_entity_poly.type
_entity_poly.pdbx_seq_one_letter_code
_entity_poly.pdbx_strand_id
1 'polypeptide(L)'
;MMKSRWIRWNETAVLHLDYANFKQDIEGLRAEVLEADAEILREPKGTVLVLIDLRDTVASAAVVSMFKESSAITTPHIRRHALIGVTGMKRYLADKVARLAGRPMRLFVTEQEALDWLVKGEPPSEHADVIGVQLQG
;
A
#
# COMPACT_ATOMS: atom_id res chain seq x y z
N MET A 1 -18.61 -5.17 -6.33
CA MET A 1 -18.56 -4.94 -4.88
C MET A 1 -17.11 -4.72 -4.51
N MET A 2 -16.80 -3.65 -3.78
CA MET A 2 -15.44 -3.31 -3.38
C MET A 2 -14.87 -4.40 -2.46
N LYS A 3 -13.61 -4.78 -2.68
CA LYS A 3 -12.91 -5.79 -1.86
C LYS A 3 -12.23 -5.18 -0.64
N SER A 4 -11.73 -3.98 -0.81
CA SER A 4 -11.05 -3.18 0.19
C SER A 4 -12.02 -2.78 1.30
N ARG A 5 -11.52 -2.77 2.54
CA ARG A 5 -12.38 -2.63 3.72
C ARG A 5 -11.61 -2.13 4.93
N TRP A 6 -12.34 -1.47 5.83
CA TRP A 6 -11.84 -1.18 7.17
C TRP A 6 -11.80 -2.45 8.02
N ILE A 7 -10.66 -2.68 8.66
CA ILE A 7 -10.46 -3.74 9.64
C ILE A 7 -10.02 -3.11 10.97
N ARG A 8 -10.24 -3.85 12.07
CA ARG A 8 -9.74 -3.47 13.39
C ARG A 8 -8.60 -4.38 13.79
N TRP A 9 -7.46 -3.79 14.15
CA TRP A 9 -6.30 -4.48 14.70
C TRP A 9 -5.90 -3.79 16.00
N ASN A 10 -5.94 -4.52 17.13
CA ASN A 10 -5.67 -3.96 18.47
C ASN A 10 -6.39 -2.62 18.70
N GLU A 11 -7.72 -2.61 18.49
CA GLU A 11 -8.61 -1.45 18.65
C GLU A 11 -8.38 -0.28 17.66
N THR A 12 -7.35 -0.37 16.82
CA THR A 12 -7.01 0.65 15.83
C THR A 12 -7.61 0.28 14.47
N ALA A 13 -8.23 1.27 13.80
CA ALA A 13 -8.75 1.10 12.46
C ALA A 13 -7.61 1.13 11.42
N VAL A 14 -7.60 0.13 10.52
CA VAL A 14 -6.69 0.05 9.39
C VAL A 14 -7.53 -0.17 8.13
N LEU A 15 -7.24 0.58 7.07
CA LEU A 15 -7.84 0.37 5.77
C LEU A 15 -7.04 -0.69 5.02
N HIS A 16 -7.64 -1.85 4.80
CA HIS A 16 -7.05 -2.91 3.99
C HIS A 16 -7.45 -2.73 2.52
N LEU A 17 -6.47 -2.39 1.70
CA LEU A 17 -6.58 -2.27 0.24
C LEU A 17 -6.28 -3.62 -0.41
N ASP A 18 -7.35 -4.34 -0.74
CA ASP A 18 -7.28 -5.68 -1.32
C ASP A 18 -7.16 -5.57 -2.84
N TYR A 19 -5.93 -5.34 -3.28
CA TYR A 19 -5.55 -5.35 -4.69
C TYR A 19 -5.03 -6.72 -5.13
N ALA A 20 -5.35 -7.79 -4.39
CA ALA A 20 -4.90 -9.12 -4.71
C ALA A 20 -5.78 -9.79 -5.78
N ASN A 21 -5.21 -10.77 -6.48
CA ASN A 21 -5.92 -11.64 -7.43
C ASN A 21 -6.53 -10.95 -8.66
N PHE A 22 -6.19 -9.69 -8.95
CA PHE A 22 -6.63 -9.03 -10.19
C PHE A 22 -5.89 -9.55 -11.43
N LYS A 23 -4.72 -10.19 -11.29
CA LYS A 23 -3.96 -10.76 -12.42
C LYS A 23 -3.78 -9.75 -13.56
N GLN A 24 -4.47 -9.92 -14.68
CA GLN A 24 -4.44 -9.06 -15.86
C GLN A 24 -5.67 -8.13 -15.98
N ASP A 25 -6.61 -8.20 -15.04
CA ASP A 25 -7.80 -7.34 -14.98
C ASP A 25 -7.43 -5.94 -14.47
N ILE A 26 -6.90 -5.13 -15.38
CA ILE A 26 -6.49 -3.75 -15.09
C ILE A 26 -7.71 -2.85 -14.84
N GLU A 27 -8.83 -3.09 -15.51
CA GLU A 27 -10.04 -2.29 -15.36
C GLU A 27 -10.71 -2.54 -14.01
N GLY A 28 -10.83 -3.82 -13.60
CA GLY A 28 -11.30 -4.18 -12.27
C GLY A 28 -10.40 -3.62 -11.17
N LEU A 29 -9.08 -3.72 -11.34
CA LEU A 29 -8.14 -3.13 -10.38
C LEU A 29 -8.28 -1.60 -10.33
N ARG A 30 -8.48 -0.93 -11.47
CA ARG A 30 -8.70 0.51 -11.51
C ARG A 30 -9.97 0.92 -10.78
N ALA A 31 -11.07 0.20 -10.98
CA ALA A 31 -12.32 0.45 -10.26
C ALA A 31 -12.12 0.30 -8.74
N GLU A 32 -11.41 -0.74 -8.32
CA GLU A 32 -11.08 -0.98 -6.90
C GLU A 32 -10.22 0.16 -6.31
N VAL A 33 -9.22 0.64 -7.05
CA VAL A 33 -8.38 1.78 -6.63
C VAL A 33 -9.20 3.07 -6.48
N LEU A 34 -10.13 3.33 -7.41
CA LEU A 34 -10.95 4.55 -7.35
C LEU A 34 -11.87 4.56 -6.12
N GLU A 35 -12.47 3.43 -5.79
CA GLU A 35 -13.31 3.29 -4.59
C GLU A 35 -12.46 3.42 -3.31
N ALA A 36 -11.28 2.80 -3.29
CA ALA A 36 -10.32 2.94 -2.19
C ALA A 36 -9.84 4.39 -1.98
N ASP A 37 -9.52 5.10 -3.06
CA ASP A 37 -9.13 6.51 -3.01
C ASP A 37 -10.26 7.36 -2.42
N ALA A 38 -11.51 7.10 -2.81
CA ALA A 38 -12.67 7.79 -2.28
C ALA A 38 -12.84 7.58 -0.76
N GLU A 39 -12.58 6.38 -0.24
CA GLU A 39 -12.56 6.12 1.20
C GLU A 39 -11.46 6.89 1.92
N ILE A 40 -10.23 6.88 1.38
CA ILE A 40 -9.08 7.57 2.01
C ILE A 40 -9.30 9.08 2.06
N LEU A 41 -9.85 9.67 0.98
CA LEU A 41 -10.06 11.11 0.87
C LEU A 41 -11.14 11.65 1.80
N ARG A 42 -12.03 10.80 2.35
CA ARG A 42 -13.03 11.19 3.35
C ARG A 42 -12.44 11.38 4.74
N GLU A 43 -11.30 10.76 5.01
CA GLU A 43 -10.64 10.84 6.31
C GLU A 43 -9.80 12.11 6.46
N PRO A 44 -9.54 12.59 7.69
CA PRO A 44 -8.67 13.74 7.89
C PRO A 44 -7.22 13.47 7.47
N LYS A 45 -6.49 14.53 7.13
CA LYS A 45 -5.08 14.43 6.74
C LYS A 45 -4.22 13.77 7.83
N GLY A 46 -3.32 12.87 7.42
CA GLY A 46 -2.36 12.20 8.30
C GLY A 46 -2.96 11.24 9.34
N THR A 47 -4.16 10.70 9.11
CA THR A 47 -4.85 9.80 10.05
C THR A 47 -4.87 8.34 9.60
N VAL A 48 -4.90 8.08 8.29
CA VAL A 48 -5.21 6.74 7.76
C VAL A 48 -4.01 5.80 7.88
N LEU A 49 -4.23 4.61 8.42
CA LEU A 49 -3.30 3.49 8.36
C LEU A 49 -3.72 2.56 7.23
N VAL A 50 -2.81 2.26 6.31
CA VAL A 50 -3.12 1.50 5.10
C VAL A 50 -2.32 0.21 5.04
N LEU A 51 -2.99 -0.92 4.83
CA LEU A 51 -2.37 -2.17 4.42
C LEU A 51 -2.70 -2.40 2.94
N ILE A 52 -1.68 -2.58 2.10
CA ILE A 52 -1.84 -2.81 0.66
C ILE A 52 -1.45 -4.24 0.33
N ASP A 53 -2.39 -5.01 -0.22
CA ASP A 53 -2.15 -6.39 -0.66
C ASP A 53 -2.03 -6.48 -2.18
N LEU A 54 -0.85 -6.85 -2.67
CA LEU A 54 -0.55 -7.00 -4.10
C LEU A 54 -0.29 -8.47 -4.51
N ARG A 55 -0.69 -9.44 -3.68
CA ARG A 55 -0.59 -10.88 -4.00
C ARG A 55 -1.30 -11.19 -5.31
N ASP A 56 -0.65 -11.93 -6.20
CA ASP A 56 -1.21 -12.35 -7.49
C ASP A 56 -1.70 -11.23 -8.45
N THR A 57 -1.22 -10.00 -8.24
CA THR A 57 -1.40 -8.89 -9.19
C THR A 57 -0.15 -8.68 -10.05
N VAL A 58 -0.37 -8.42 -11.34
CA VAL A 58 0.70 -8.17 -12.32
C VAL A 58 1.13 -6.72 -12.25
N ALA A 59 2.43 -6.50 -12.05
CA ALA A 59 3.02 -5.18 -12.02
C ALA A 59 3.39 -4.76 -13.47
N SER A 60 2.44 -4.14 -14.17
CA SER A 60 2.65 -3.54 -15.50
C SER A 60 2.87 -2.04 -15.41
N ALA A 61 3.37 -1.41 -16.48
CA ALA A 61 3.55 0.05 -16.52
C ALA A 61 2.23 0.81 -16.27
N ALA A 62 1.11 0.29 -16.77
CA ALA A 62 -0.21 0.87 -16.56
C ALA A 62 -0.63 0.83 -15.08
N VAL A 63 -0.40 -0.31 -14.41
CA VAL A 63 -0.67 -0.48 -12.98
C VAL A 63 0.21 0.46 -12.14
N VAL A 64 1.48 0.61 -12.51
CA VAL A 64 2.41 1.55 -11.86
C VAL A 64 1.95 3.00 -12.01
N SER A 65 1.51 3.42 -13.21
CA SER A 65 0.99 4.79 -13.42
C SER A 65 -0.26 5.06 -12.59
N MET A 66 -1.19 4.12 -12.57
CA MET A 66 -2.41 4.20 -11.78
C MET A 66 -2.13 4.34 -10.28
N PHE A 67 -1.25 3.51 -9.70
CA PHE A 67 -0.88 3.65 -8.29
C PHE A 67 -0.14 4.95 -7.99
N LYS A 68 0.63 5.48 -8.95
CA LYS A 68 1.27 6.79 -8.81
C LYS A 68 0.23 7.92 -8.72
N GLU A 69 -0.78 7.89 -9.58
CA GLU A 69 -1.88 8.87 -9.59
C GLU A 69 -2.68 8.82 -8.28
N SER A 70 -3.09 7.61 -7.86
CA SER A 70 -3.76 7.37 -6.58
C SER A 70 -2.91 7.84 -5.39
N SER A 71 -1.61 7.50 -5.38
CA SER A 71 -0.70 7.91 -4.30
C SER A 71 -0.58 9.43 -4.20
N ALA A 72 -0.55 10.16 -5.33
CA ALA A 72 -0.41 11.61 -5.33
C ALA A 72 -1.57 12.33 -4.61
N ILE A 73 -2.79 11.80 -4.71
CA ILE A 73 -3.98 12.39 -4.09
C ILE A 73 -4.21 11.88 -2.66
N THR A 74 -3.85 10.62 -2.36
CA THR A 74 -4.13 9.99 -1.05
C THR A 74 -3.02 10.21 -0.02
N THR A 75 -1.76 10.40 -0.43
CA THR A 75 -0.60 10.55 0.48
C THR A 75 -0.81 11.57 1.61
N PRO A 76 -1.46 12.74 1.42
CA PRO A 76 -1.73 13.68 2.51
C PRO A 76 -2.60 13.12 3.64
N HIS A 77 -3.40 12.09 3.37
CA HIS A 77 -4.32 11.44 4.31
C HIS A 77 -3.67 10.27 5.05
N ILE A 78 -2.66 9.66 4.44
CA ILE A 78 -2.01 8.46 4.95
C ILE A 78 -0.97 8.80 6.02
N ARG A 79 -1.15 8.26 7.22
CA ARG A 79 -0.20 8.29 8.33
C ARG A 79 0.95 7.30 8.10
N ARG A 80 0.60 6.04 7.82
CA ARG A 80 1.54 4.93 7.55
C ARG A 80 0.92 3.95 6.56
N HIS A 81 1.77 3.30 5.78
CA HIS A 81 1.36 2.30 4.80
C HIS A 81 2.33 1.14 4.78
N ALA A 82 1.78 -0.07 4.77
CA ALA A 82 2.50 -1.33 4.72
C ALA A 82 2.05 -2.12 3.49
N LEU A 83 2.98 -2.81 2.84
CA LEU A 83 2.72 -3.57 1.62
C LEU A 83 3.05 -5.05 1.86
N ILE A 84 2.17 -5.94 1.38
CA ILE A 84 2.39 -7.39 1.32
C ILE A 84 2.26 -7.91 -0.11
N GLY A 85 2.79 -9.11 -0.38
CA GLY A 85 2.70 -9.73 -1.70
C GLY A 85 3.65 -9.17 -2.76
N VAL A 86 4.65 -8.40 -2.33
CA VAL A 86 5.66 -7.77 -3.18
C VAL A 86 6.97 -8.56 -3.08
N THR A 87 7.17 -9.53 -3.98
CA THR A 87 8.42 -10.32 -4.08
C THR A 87 9.05 -10.20 -5.48
N GLY A 88 10.36 -10.43 -5.57
CA GLY A 88 11.09 -10.47 -6.85
C GLY A 88 10.93 -9.19 -7.70
N MET A 89 10.50 -9.33 -8.96
CA MET A 89 10.31 -8.20 -9.89
C MET A 89 9.27 -7.18 -9.40
N LYS A 90 8.27 -7.60 -8.61
CA LYS A 90 7.29 -6.66 -8.03
C LYS A 90 7.96 -5.68 -7.05
N ARG A 91 9.03 -6.12 -6.36
CA ARG A 91 9.82 -5.27 -5.44
C ARG A 91 10.48 -4.11 -6.17
N TYR A 92 11.05 -4.38 -7.34
CA TYR A 92 11.67 -3.33 -8.16
C TYR A 92 10.66 -2.27 -8.61
N LEU A 93 9.46 -2.70 -9.01
CA LEU A 93 8.40 -1.79 -9.45
C LEU A 93 7.78 -1.02 -8.29
N ALA A 94 7.54 -1.69 -7.16
CA ALA A 94 7.08 -1.06 -5.93
C ALA A 94 8.09 0.01 -5.47
N ASP A 95 9.40 -0.25 -5.53
CA ASP A 95 10.43 0.74 -5.17
C ASP A 95 10.34 2.01 -6.01
N LYS A 96 10.08 1.89 -7.32
CA LYS A 96 9.87 3.06 -8.17
C LYS A 96 8.62 3.86 -7.77
N VAL A 97 7.52 3.19 -7.45
CA VAL A 97 6.28 3.87 -6.99
C VAL A 97 6.52 4.54 -5.64
N ALA A 98 7.17 3.86 -4.70
CA ALA A 98 7.49 4.38 -3.38
C ALA A 98 8.37 5.64 -3.44
N ARG A 99 9.39 5.66 -4.31
CA ARG A 99 10.23 6.85 -4.54
C ARG A 99 9.41 8.03 -5.04
N LEU A 100 8.44 7.78 -5.92
CA LEU A 100 7.59 8.81 -6.50
C LEU A 100 6.50 9.30 -5.54
N ALA A 101 6.00 8.45 -4.65
CA ALA A 101 5.11 8.83 -3.56
C ALA A 101 5.81 9.70 -2.49
N GLY A 102 7.14 9.85 -2.57
CA GLY A 102 7.93 10.73 -1.70
C GLY A 102 8.03 10.27 -0.25
N ARG A 103 7.65 9.02 0.05
CA ARG A 103 7.68 8.45 1.40
C ARG A 103 8.12 6.99 1.36
N PRO A 104 8.99 6.56 2.30
CA PRO A 104 9.42 5.17 2.37
C PRO A 104 8.24 4.24 2.67
N MET A 105 8.08 3.21 1.84
CA MET A 105 7.11 2.13 2.07
C MET A 105 7.80 0.97 2.74
N ARG A 106 7.09 0.27 3.63
CA ARG A 106 7.59 -0.96 4.25
C ARG A 106 6.95 -2.20 3.64
N LEU A 107 7.78 -3.16 3.28
CA LEU A 107 7.39 -4.45 2.76
C LEU A 107 7.39 -5.48 3.89
N PHE A 108 6.35 -6.30 3.93
CA PHE A 108 6.20 -7.39 4.88
C PHE A 108 5.91 -8.71 4.17
N VAL A 109 6.30 -9.81 4.80
CA VAL A 109 5.99 -11.16 4.31
C VAL A 109 4.57 -11.53 4.69
N THR A 110 4.16 -11.22 5.92
CA THR A 110 2.84 -11.58 6.45
C THR A 110 1.97 -10.35 6.72
N GLU A 111 0.66 -10.54 6.60
CA GLU A 111 -0.35 -9.54 6.98
C GLU A 111 -0.25 -9.18 8.47
N GLN A 112 0.00 -10.16 9.33
CA GLN A 112 0.09 -9.94 10.78
C GLN A 112 1.24 -9.00 11.16
N GLU A 113 2.44 -9.22 10.61
CA GLU A 113 3.60 -8.34 10.86
C GLU A 113 3.35 -6.91 10.37
N ALA A 114 2.69 -6.78 9.21
CA ALA A 114 2.34 -5.49 8.64
C ALA A 114 1.36 -4.72 9.55
N LEU A 115 0.32 -5.39 10.04
CA LEU A 115 -0.70 -4.80 10.92
C LEU A 115 -0.11 -4.41 12.28
N ASP A 116 0.71 -5.28 12.86
CA ASP A 116 1.42 -4.99 14.10
C ASP A 116 2.29 -3.74 13.97
N TRP A 117 3.03 -3.61 12.86
CA TRP A 117 3.84 -2.43 12.59
C TRP A 117 3.01 -1.15 12.42
N LEU A 118 1.92 -1.23 11.65
CA LEU A 118 1.04 -0.07 11.38
C LEU A 118 0.52 0.54 12.69
N VAL A 119 0.07 -0.31 13.62
CA VAL A 119 -0.51 0.10 14.89
C VAL A 119 0.55 0.50 15.91
N LYS A 120 1.56 -0.34 16.16
CA LYS A 120 2.57 -0.11 17.22
C LYS A 120 3.53 1.02 16.85
N GLY A 121 3.91 1.13 15.57
CA GLY A 121 4.77 2.20 15.08
C GLY A 121 6.24 2.12 15.40
N GLU A 122 6.67 1.06 16.06
CA GLU A 122 8.08 0.74 16.24
C GLU A 122 8.63 0.14 14.94
N PRO A 123 9.87 0.44 14.53
CA PRO A 123 10.48 -0.25 13.39
C PRO A 123 10.46 -1.77 13.64
N PRO A 124 10.11 -2.60 12.66
CA PRO A 124 10.08 -4.05 12.85
C PRO A 124 11.48 -4.54 13.23
N SER A 125 11.53 -5.52 14.12
CA SER A 125 12.73 -6.30 14.43
C SER A 125 13.28 -6.90 13.13
N GLU A 126 14.38 -6.33 12.61
CA GLU A 126 15.32 -6.86 11.62
C GLU A 126 14.81 -7.42 10.27
N HIS A 127 13.50 -7.52 10.02
CA HIS A 127 12.93 -8.28 8.90
C HIS A 127 12.11 -7.48 7.89
N ALA A 128 11.83 -6.20 8.13
CA ALA A 128 11.06 -5.39 7.19
C ALA A 128 11.96 -4.60 6.23
N ASP A 129 11.82 -4.92 4.95
CA ASP A 129 12.46 -4.20 3.86
C ASP A 129 11.81 -2.82 3.66
N VAL A 130 12.63 -1.79 3.48
CA VAL A 130 12.17 -0.44 3.14
C VAL A 130 12.46 -0.17 1.66
N ILE A 131 11.45 0.31 0.94
CA ILE A 131 11.55 0.75 -0.45
C ILE A 131 11.16 2.22 -0.56
N GLY A 132 11.55 2.90 -1.64
CA GLY A 132 11.29 4.33 -1.81
C GLY A 132 12.36 5.24 -1.21
N VAL A 133 13.48 4.68 -0.77
CA VAL A 133 14.59 5.44 -0.20
C VAL A 133 15.46 5.99 -1.34
N GLN A 134 15.74 7.30 -1.35
CA GLN A 134 16.84 7.83 -2.17
C GLN A 134 18.15 7.30 -1.58
N LEU A 135 18.86 6.46 -2.34
CA LEU A 135 20.27 6.20 -2.07
C LEU A 135 20.99 7.54 -2.24
N GLN A 136 21.54 8.08 -1.15
CA GLN A 136 22.49 9.18 -1.25
C GLN A 136 23.68 8.67 -2.06
N GLY A 137 23.82 9.18 -3.27
CA GLY A 137 25.06 9.13 -4.05
C GLY A 137 25.83 10.43 -3.83
#